data_AF-A0A511UVS7-F1
#
_entry.id   AF-A0A511UVS7-F1
#
_cell.length_a   1.000
_cell.length_b   1.000
_cell.length_c   1.000
_cell.angle_alpha   90.00
_cell.angle_beta   90.00
_cell.angle_gamma   90.00
#
_symmetry.space_group_name_H-M   'P 1'
#
loop_
_entity.id
_entity.type
_entity.pdbx_description
1 polymer ?
#
loop_
_entity_poly.entity_id
_entity_poly.type
_entity_poly.pdbx_seq_one_letter_code
_entity_poly.pdbx_strand_id
1 'polypeptide(L)' 'MRFIMTIIWALLIGGVLSYVLTSMAGEPFNLNQSIILSSIIAVLIFILSGVLKDSSQEQ' A
#
# COMPACT_ATOMS: atom_id res chain seq x y z
N MET A 1 -12.69 -1.39 11.94
CA MET A 1 -11.98 -2.65 11.65
C MET A 1 -11.39 -2.69 10.24
N ARG A 2 -12.14 -2.32 9.18
CA ARG A 2 -11.65 -2.36 7.79
C ARG A 2 -10.36 -1.56 7.55
N PHE A 3 -10.30 -0.30 7.96
CA PHE A 3 -9.17 0.59 7.64
C PHE A 3 -7.87 0.30 8.41
N ILE A 4 -7.95 -0.11 9.67
CA ILE A 4 -6.76 -0.48 10.46
C ILE A 4 -6.08 -1.71 9.85
N MET A 5 -6.87 -2.71 9.45
CA MET A 5 -6.36 -3.88 8.73
C MET A 5 -5.80 -3.51 7.36
N THR A 6 -6.43 -2.59 6.62
CA THR A 6 -5.89 -2.10 5.33
C THR A 6 -4.50 -1.49 5.49
N ILE A 7 -4.25 -0.72 6.56
CA ILE A 7 -2.93 -0.12 6.81
C ILE A 7 -1.89 -1.21 7.14
N ILE A 8 -2.23 -2.19 7.98
CA ILE A 8 -1.34 -3.29 8.32
C ILE A 8 -0.97 -4.11 7.08
N TRP A 9 -1.97 -4.44 6.26
CA TRP A 9 -1.75 -5.16 5.00
C TRP A 9 -0.96 -4.34 3.98
N ALA A 10 -1.20 -3.04 3.88
CA ALA A 10 -0.45 -2.16 2.99
C ALA A 10 1.04 -2.10 3.39
N LEU A 11 1.35 -2.05 4.69
CA LEU A 11 2.73 -2.10 5.18
C LEU A 11 3.40 -3.45 4.95
N LEU A 12 2.70 -4.57 5.21
CA LEU A 12 3.25 -5.90 4.95
C LEU A 12 3.53 -6.13 3.47
N ILE A 13 2.54 -5.86 2.61
CA ILE A 13 2.67 -6.07 1.16
C ILE A 13 3.67 -5.08 0.56
N GLY A 14 3.60 -3.79 0.92
CA GLY A 14 4.54 -2.79 0.44
C GLY A 14 5.98 -3.05 0.90
N GLY A 15 6.15 -3.61 2.10
CA GLY A 15 7.41 -4.14 2.61
C GLY A 15 8.01 -5.22 1.71
N VAL A 16 7.23 -6.27 1.43
CA VAL A 16 7.65 -7.38 0.56
C VAL A 16 7.94 -6.89 -0.87
N LEU A 17 7.09 -6.02 -1.41
CA LEU A 17 7.29 -5.44 -2.75
C LEU A 17 8.59 -4.64 -2.83
N SER A 18 8.87 -3.80 -1.83
CA SER A 18 10.11 -3.03 -1.78
C SER A 18 11.32 -3.96 -1.69
N TYR A 19 11.25 -5.00 -0.86
CA TYR A 19 12.30 -6.00 -0.73
C TYR A 19 12.61 -6.70 -2.06
N VAL A 20 11.59 -7.12 -2.79
CA VAL A 20 11.75 -7.73 -4.13
C VAL A 20 12.36 -6.73 -5.10
N LEU A 21 11.90 -5.48 -5.10
CA LEU A 21 12.41 -4.45 -6.00
C LEU A 21 13.89 -4.13 -5.75
N THR A 22 14.29 -3.93 -4.50
CA THR A 22 15.71 -3.71 -4.14
C THR A 22 16.55 -4.95 -4.43
N SER A 23 16.00 -6.16 -4.23
CA SER A 23 16.71 -7.41 -4.56
C SER A 23 16.94 -7.55 -6.07
N MET A 24 15.99 -7.13 -6.90
CA MET A 24 16.12 -7.11 -8.37
C MET A 24 17.10 -6.02 -8.84
N ALA A 25 17.16 -4.90 -8.12
CA ALA A 25 18.09 -3.81 -8.39
C ALA A 25 19.53 -4.08 -7.89
N GLY A 26 19.74 -5.12 -7.06
CA GLY A 26 21.02 -5.37 -6.40
C GLY A 26 21.36 -4.36 -5.30
N GLU A 27 20.37 -3.61 -4.83
CA GLU A 27 20.52 -2.56 -3.82
C GLU A 27 20.16 -3.07 -2.41
N PRO A 28 20.77 -2.52 -1.34
CA PRO A 28 20.43 -2.88 0.02
C PRO A 28 19.01 -2.44 0.37
N PHE A 29 18.28 -3.31 1.07
CA PHE A 29 16.93 -3.01 1.52
C PHE A 29 16.90 -1.86 2.53
N ASN A 30 16.12 -0.82 2.23
CA ASN A 30 15.94 0.35 3.09
C ASN A 30 14.51 0.39 3.66
N LEU A 31 14.39 0.17 4.97
CA LEU A 31 13.11 0.19 5.68
C LEU A 31 12.39 1.54 5.57
N ASN A 32 13.11 2.66 5.59
CA ASN A 32 12.50 3.99 5.51
C ASN A 32 11.83 4.22 4.15
N GLN A 33 12.53 3.89 3.06
CA GLN A 33 11.96 3.96 1.71
C GLN A 33 10.75 3.03 1.56
N SER A 34 10.81 1.85 2.15
CA SER A 34 9.73 0.87 2.11
C SER A 34 8.46 1.33 2.84
N ILE A 35 8.62 1.99 4.00
CA ILE A 35 7.50 2.59 4.75
C ILE A 35 6.88 3.74 3.98
N ILE A 36 7.70 4.61 3.35
CA ILE A 36 7.21 5.72 2.52
C ILE A 36 6.37 5.18 1.36
N LEU A 37 6.87 4.19 0.62
CA LEU A 37 6.15 3.57 -0.49
C LEU A 37 4.83 2.94 -0.03
N SER A 38 4.87 2.18 1.06
CA SER A 38 3.68 1.54 1.63
C SER A 38 2.64 2.56 2.09
N SER A 39 3.08 3.70 2.64
CA SER A 39 2.22 4.80 3.06
C SER A 39 1.51 5.44 1.86
N ILE A 40 2.23 5.70 0.77
CA ILE A 40 1.65 6.22 -0.48
C ILE A 40 0.58 5.26 -1.02
N ILE A 41 0.88 3.95 -1.08
CA ILE A 41 -0.08 2.93 -1.53
C ILE A 41 -1.31 2.90 -0.62
N ALA A 42 -1.14 2.97 0.70
CA ALA A 42 -2.26 3.00 1.64
C ALA A 42 -3.19 4.21 1.40
N VAL A 43 -2.64 5.39 1.14
CA VAL A 43 -3.41 6.59 0.79
C VAL A 43 -4.17 6.40 -0.51
N LEU A 44 -3.53 5.85 -1.54
CA LEU A 44 -4.19 5.56 -2.83
C LEU A 44 -5.37 4.61 -2.67
N ILE A 45 -5.21 3.52 -1.91
CA ILE A 45 -6.30 2.57 -1.62
C ILE A 45 -7.45 3.27 -0.89
N PHE A 46 -7.15 4.20 0.01
CA PHE A 46 -8.16 4.96 0.74
C PHE A 46 -9.00 5.84 -0.18
N ILE A 47 -8.33 6.56 -1.08
CA ILE A 47 -8.99 7.40 -2.10
C ILE A 47 -9.82 6.53 -3.04
N LEU A 48 -9.25 5.41 -3.52
CA LEU A 48 -9.95 4.48 -4.41
C LEU A 48 -11.19 3.89 -3.74
N SER A 49 -11.11 3.55 -2.45
CA SER A 49 -12.26 3.07 -1.68
C SER A 49 -13.36 4.12 -1.51
N GLY A 50 -13.03 5.41 -1.56
CA GLY A 50 -14.01 6.49 -1.58
C GLY A 50 -14.70 6.59 -2.94
N VAL A 51 -13.91 6.67 -4.01
CA VAL A 51 -14.40 6.78 -5.39
C VAL A 51 -15.26 5.59 -5.80
N LEU A 52 -14.82 4.36 -5.49
CA LEU A 52 -15.54 3.15 -5.89
C LEU A 52 -16.90 3.00 -5.18
N LYS A 53 -17.09 3.66 -4.03
CA LYS A 53 -18.33 3.61 -3.27
C LYS A 53 -19.43 4.48 -3.89
N ASP A 54 -19.07 5.52 -4.65
CA ASP A 54 -20.05 6.31 -5.42
C ASP A 54 -20.62 5.52 -6.60
N SER A 55 -19.83 4.66 -7.24
CA SER A 55 -20.29 3.85 -8.39
C SER A 55 -21.22 2.69 -8.05
N SER A 56 -21.38 2.32 -6.77
CA SER A 56 -22.21 1.19 -6.34
C SER A 56 -23.57 1.61 -5.76
N GLN A 57 -23.88 2.91 -5.69
CA GLN A 57 -25.15 3.42 -5.17
C GLN A 57 -26.20 3.69 -6.27
N GLU A 58 -25.93 3.27 -7.51
CA GLU A 58 -26.86 3.38 -8.66
C GLU A 58 -27.62 2.07 -8.95
N GLN A 59 -27.79 1.19 -7.95
CA GLN A 59 -28.56 -0.05 -8.10
C GLN A 59 -29.58 -0.23 -6.97
#